data_AF-A0A7V8FD41-F1
#
_entry.id   AF-A0A7V8FD41-F1
#
_cell.length_a   1.000
_cell.length_b   1.000
_cell.length_c   1.000
_cell.angle_alpha   90.00
_cell.angle_beta   90.00
_cell.angle_gamma   90.00
#
_symmetry.space_group_name_H-M   'P 1'
#
loop_
_entity.id
_entity.type
_entity.pdbx_description
1 polymer ?
#
loop_
_entity_poly.entity_id
_entity_poly.type
_entity_poly.pdbx_seq_one_letter_code
_entity_poly.pdbx_strand_id
1 'polypeptide(L)' 'MGSFSIWHWLIVLAIVLLVFGTKRLTSGAKDLGSAVKEFKKGMRDEDKPTAQLGDESRSQDAARSAQDEHDRTPR' A
#
# COMPACT_ATOMS: atom_id res chain seq x y z
N MET A 1 18.43 33.91 2.59
CA MET A 1 17.27 33.76 1.69
C MET A 1 16.58 32.44 2.05
N GLY A 2 15.87 32.44 3.18
CA GLY A 2 15.21 31.25 3.77
C GLY A 2 13.86 31.05 3.13
N SER A 3 13.90 30.82 1.81
CA SER A 3 12.75 30.73 0.93
C SER A 3 11.82 29.62 1.39
N PHE A 4 10.71 30.01 2.01
CA PHE A 4 9.54 29.17 2.30
C PHE A 4 9.75 28.13 3.41
N SER A 5 9.61 28.62 4.65
CA SER A 5 9.48 27.85 5.89
C SER A 5 8.70 26.54 5.69
N ILE A 6 9.15 25.45 6.32
CA ILE A 6 8.50 24.13 6.32
C ILE A 6 6.98 24.22 6.60
N TRP A 7 6.58 25.24 7.38
CA TRP A 7 5.19 25.59 7.64
C TRP A 7 4.36 25.92 6.39
N HIS A 8 4.94 26.59 5.39
CA HIS A 8 4.27 26.89 4.13
C HIS A 8 3.95 25.60 3.35
N TRP A 9 4.90 24.67 3.27
CA TRP A 9 4.71 23.38 2.62
C TRP A 9 3.62 22.54 3.29
N LEU A 10 3.50 22.58 4.63
CA LEU A 10 2.41 21.94 5.35
C LEU A 10 1.03 22.53 5.00
N ILE A 11 0.93 23.87 4.93
CA ILE A 11 -0.33 24.53 4.53
C ILE A 11 -0.69 24.16 3.08
N VAL A 12 0.27 24.18 2.16
CA VAL A 12 0.03 23.84 0.75
C VAL A 12 -0.44 22.38 0.63
N LEU A 13 0.22 21.45 1.33
CA LEU A 13 -0.19 20.04 1.35
C LEU A 13 -1.62 19.88 1.85
N ALA A 14 -1.99 20.59 2.93
CA ALA A 14 -3.34 20.54 3.48
C ALA A 14 -4.38 21.04 2.48
N ILE A 15 -4.11 22.12 1.74
CA ILE A 15 -5.02 22.64 0.70
C ILE A 15 -5.15 21.64 -0.45
N VAL A 16 -4.04 21.06 -0.92
CA VAL A 16 -4.08 20.03 -1.99
C VAL A 16 -4.92 18.83 -1.55
N LEU A 17 -4.75 18.37 -0.31
CA LEU A 17 -5.58 17.29 0.26
C LEU A 17 -7.06 17.65 0.34
N LEU A 18 -7.39 18.91 0.65
CA LEU A 18 -8.78 19.38 0.74
C LEU A 18 -9.45 19.46 -0.65
N VAL A 19 -8.71 19.93 -1.66
CA VAL A 19 -9.20 20.11 -3.04
C VAL A 19 -9.36 18.76 -3.74
N PHE A 20 -8.37 17.88 -3.62
CA PHE A 20 -8.42 16.54 -4.24
C PHE A 20 -9.27 15.57 -3.41
N GLY A 21 -9.42 15.81 -2.11
CA GLY A 21 -10.05 14.92 -1.15
C GLY A 21 -9.18 13.69 -0.84
N THR A 22 -9.32 13.16 0.39
CA THR A 22 -8.56 11.99 0.85
C THR A 22 -8.84 10.73 0.03
N LYS A 23 -10.04 10.60 -0.54
CA LYS A 23 -10.46 9.42 -1.32
C LYS A 23 -9.73 9.28 -2.67
N ARG A 24 -9.44 10.39 -3.35
CA ARG A 24 -8.71 10.38 -4.64
C ARG A 24 -7.21 10.21 -4.41
N LEU A 25 -6.67 10.84 -3.37
CA LEU A 25 -5.25 10.69 -3.05
C LEU A 25 -4.93 9.26 -2.60
N THR A 26 -5.74 8.64 -1.74
CA THR A 26 -5.49 7.26 -1.28
C THR A 26 -5.56 6.23 -2.40
N SER A 27 -6.50 6.36 -3.35
CA SER A 27 -6.61 5.38 -4.45
C SER A 27 -5.36 5.40 -5.33
N GLY A 28 -4.93 6.58 -5.80
CA GLY A 28 -3.73 6.69 -6.63
C GLY A 28 -2.43 6.49 -5.84
N ALA A 29 -2.38 6.95 -4.59
CA ALA A 29 -1.23 6.75 -3.71
C ALA A 29 -1.06 5.29 -3.28
N LYS A 30 -2.11 4.47 -3.25
CA LYS A 30 -1.97 3.03 -3.00
C LYS A 30 -1.29 2.34 -4.18
N ASP A 31 -1.65 2.68 -5.41
CA ASP A 31 -1.06 2.09 -6.62
C ASP A 31 0.40 2.53 -6.79
N LEU A 32 0.65 3.84 -6.65
CA LEU A 32 2.01 4.41 -6.66
C LEU A 32 2.84 3.93 -5.46
N GLY A 33 2.23 3.83 -4.28
CA GLY A 33 2.87 3.40 -3.05
C GLY A 33 3.28 1.94 -3.08
N SER A 34 2.47 1.06 -3.68
CA SER A 34 2.84 -0.33 -3.93
C SER A 34 4.05 -0.42 -4.86
N ALA A 35 4.07 0.31 -5.98
CA ALA A 35 5.22 0.32 -6.89
C ALA A 35 6.52 0.82 -6.21
N VAL A 36 6.42 1.88 -5.39
CA VAL A 36 7.56 2.41 -4.63
C VAL A 36 8.00 1.47 -3.50
N LYS A 37 7.06 0.78 -2.84
CA LYS A 37 7.34 -0.23 -1.79
C LYS A 37 8.12 -1.39 -2.37
N GLU A 38 7.71 -1.89 -3.54
CA GLU A 38 8.37 -2.97 -4.27
C GLU A 38 9.77 -2.54 -4.76
N PHE A 39 9.91 -1.33 -5.30
CA PHE A 39 11.19 -0.76 -5.68
C PHE A 39 12.16 -0.64 -4.50
N LYS A 40 11.68 -0.10 -3.36
CA LYS A 40 12.46 0.01 -2.12
C LYS A 40 12.80 -1.36 -1.54
N LYS A 41 11.92 -2.34 -1.70
CA LYS A 41 12.14 -3.70 -1.24
C LYS A 41 13.22 -4.38 -2.07
N GLY A 42 13.14 -4.31 -3.40
CA GLY A 42 14.18 -4.81 -4.30
C GLY A 42 15.55 -4.20 -4.01
N MET A 43 15.60 -2.87 -3.81
CA MET A 43 16.85 -2.17 -3.45
C MET A 43 17.40 -2.56 -2.06
N ARG A 44 16.56 -3.07 -1.15
CA ARG A 44 16.99 -3.57 0.17
C ARG A 44 17.28 -5.07 0.18
N ASP A 45 16.73 -5.83 -0.77
CA ASP A 45 16.92 -7.27 -0.95
C ASP A 45 18.30 -7.56 -1.60
N GLU A 46 18.91 -6.58 -2.30
CA GLU A 46 20.32 -6.65 -2.72
C GLU A 46 21.30 -6.89 -1.54
N ASP A 47 20.86 -6.59 -0.30
CA ASP A 47 21.64 -6.82 0.93
C ASP A 47 21.16 -8.02 1.80
N LYS A 48 20.00 -8.65 1.53
CA LYS A 48 19.49 -9.81 2.31
C LYS A 48 18.53 -10.71 1.49
N PRO A 49 18.67 -12.05 1.55
CA PRO A 49 17.94 -12.96 0.68
C PRO A 49 16.44 -13.04 0.99
N THR A 50 15.64 -12.47 0.08
CA THR A 50 14.35 -12.87 -0.49
C THR A 50 13.43 -13.72 0.38
N ALA A 51 12.48 -13.10 1.09
CA ALA A 51 11.43 -13.84 1.81
C ALA A 51 10.05 -13.19 1.86
N GLN A 52 9.73 -12.16 1.07
CA GLN A 52 8.48 -11.41 1.34
C GLN A 52 7.75 -10.84 0.13
N LEU A 53 7.71 -11.52 -1.02
CA LEU A 53 6.98 -11.02 -2.20
C LEU A 53 5.65 -11.73 -2.50
N GLY A 54 5.11 -12.56 -1.60
CA GLY A 54 3.94 -13.42 -1.90
C GLY A 54 2.77 -13.44 -0.90
N ASP A 55 2.76 -12.61 0.14
CA ASP A 55 1.85 -12.83 1.29
C ASP A 55 0.41 -12.29 1.10
N GLU A 56 0.19 -11.30 0.24
CA GLU A 56 -1.16 -10.73 0.04
C GLU A 56 -2.06 -11.57 -0.91
N SER A 57 -1.49 -12.32 -1.86
CA SER A 57 -2.26 -13.25 -2.70
C SER A 57 -2.56 -14.57 -1.99
N ARG A 58 -1.68 -15.04 -1.09
CA ARG A 58 -1.87 -16.31 -0.37
C ARG A 58 -2.97 -16.24 0.69
N SER A 59 -3.17 -15.06 1.29
CA SER A 59 -4.21 -14.83 2.29
C SER A 59 -5.64 -14.87 1.70
N GLN A 60 -5.81 -14.50 0.42
CA GLN A 60 -7.11 -14.57 -0.25
C GLN A 60 -7.43 -15.98 -0.78
N ASP A 61 -6.43 -16.72 -1.25
CA ASP A 61 -6.61 -18.11 -1.71
C ASP A 61 -6.86 -19.08 -0.54
N ALA A 62 -6.18 -18.89 0.61
CA ALA A 62 -6.39 -19.71 1.80
C ALA A 62 -7.78 -19.50 2.42
N ALA A 63 -8.29 -18.25 2.42
CA ALA A 63 -9.63 -17.95 2.93
C ALA A 63 -10.74 -18.51 2.03
N ARG A 64 -10.54 -18.55 0.70
CA ARG A 64 -11.50 -19.15 -0.24
C ARG A 64 -11.55 -20.67 -0.13
N SER A 65 -10.39 -21.30 0.06
CA SER A 65 -10.28 -22.76 0.18
C SER A 65 -10.93 -23.30 1.46
N ALA A 66 -10.85 -22.55 2.57
CA ALA A 66 -11.49 -22.93 3.84
C ALA A 66 -13.02 -22.78 3.83
N GLN A 67 -13.57 -21.92 2.97
CA GLN A 67 -15.01 -21.67 2.89
C GLN A 67 -15.71 -22.67 1.96
N ASP A 68 -15.03 -23.17 0.92
CA ASP A 68 -15.54 -24.23 0.03
C ASP A 68 -15.62 -25.61 0.73
N GLU A 69 -14.74 -25.86 1.71
CA GLU A 69 -14.73 -27.12 2.48
C GLU A 69 -15.88 -27.18 3.52
N HIS A 70 -16.30 -26.03 4.07
CA HIS A 70 -17.35 -25.97 5.09
C HIS A 70 -18.78 -26.14 4.52
N ASP A 71 -18.97 -25.86 3.23
CA ASP A 71 -20.28 -25.97 2.57
C ASP A 71 -20.59 -27.40 2.06
N ARG A 72 -19.58 -28.29 2.05
CA ARG A 72 -19.73 -29.70 1.64
C ARG A 72 -20.12 -30.66 2.76
N THR A 73 -20.25 -30.19 4.00
CA THR A 73 -20.69 -31.03 5.13
C THR A 73 -22.02 -30.58 5.72
N PRO A 74 -23.16 -30.94 5.09
CA PRO A 74 -24.40 -31.18 5.79
C PRO A 74 -24.41 -32.65 6.22
N ARG A 75 -24.07 -32.92 7.49
CA ARG A 75 -24.43 -34.17 8.17
C ARG A 75 -25.03 -33.86 9.52
#